data_AF-A0A8J8FUC1-F1
#
_entry.id   AF-A0A8J8FUC1-F1
#
_cell.length_a   1.000
_cell.length_b   1.000
_cell.length_c   1.000
_cell.angle_alpha   90.00
_cell.angle_beta   90.00
_cell.angle_gamma   90.00
#
_symmetry.space_group_name_H-M   'P 1'
#
loop_
_entity.id
_entity.type
_entity.pdbx_description
1 polymer ?
#
loop_
_entity_poly.entity_id
_entity_poly.type
_entity_poly.pdbx_seq_one_letter_code
_entity_poly.pdbx_strand_id
1 'polypeptide(L)'
;MEIDVTDDLERRLQGAKGRSVCKICKRIMLEKALEVHPVIATGDSGMDSIAGAALDVWKREGTPPEFVQIPKKPVVERGGRVIRPLIRIHEDDVERIAEALDLPVRRVGELGDLRRGWREGCPLQHLDPDVRVTRELMDRVWEVNVEALIRARELGVRVAVKWPSMRVFTSPESAAARRRICETVLLRALTEPRGGTTE
;
A
#
# COMPACT_ATOMS: atom_id res chain seq x y z
N MET A 1 -10.03 19.02 8.05
CA MET A 1 -9.50 18.31 9.22
C MET A 1 -8.39 17.41 8.73
N GLU A 2 -7.19 17.58 9.27
CA GLU A 2 -6.05 16.72 8.97
C GLU A 2 -6.06 15.54 9.95
N ILE A 3 -5.86 14.33 9.44
CA ILE A 3 -5.77 13.12 10.26
C ILE A 3 -4.33 12.63 10.19
N ASP A 4 -3.55 12.93 11.22
CA ASP A 4 -2.21 12.36 11.39
C ASP A 4 -2.31 11.02 12.14
N VAL A 5 -1.63 10.01 11.60
CA VAL A 5 -1.59 8.65 12.16
C VAL A 5 -0.16 8.19 12.45
N THR A 6 0.81 9.09 12.38
CA THR A 6 2.25 8.81 12.53
C THR A 6 2.56 8.08 13.83
N ASP A 7 2.13 8.63 14.98
CA ASP A 7 2.40 8.03 16.29
C ASP A 7 1.75 6.65 16.45
N ASP A 8 0.55 6.47 15.90
CA ASP A 8 -0.16 5.18 15.93
C ASP A 8 0.51 4.14 15.05
N LEU A 9 1.05 4.55 13.89
CA LEU A 9 1.84 3.69 13.02
C LEU A 9 3.14 3.30 13.73
N GLU A 10 3.91 4.25 14.24
CA GLU A 10 5.19 3.99 14.89
C GLU A 10 5.02 3.01 16.05
N ARG A 11 4.11 3.33 16.99
CA ARG A 11 3.86 2.53 18.18
C ARG A 11 3.39 1.10 17.86
N ARG A 12 2.52 0.92 16.86
CA ARG A 12 1.91 -0.39 16.57
C ARG A 12 2.70 -1.23 15.58
N LEU A 13 3.57 -0.62 14.79
CA LEU A 13 4.47 -1.33 13.87
C LEU A 13 5.77 -1.75 14.54
N GLN A 14 6.25 -1.03 15.56
CA GLN A 14 7.48 -1.37 16.27
C GLN A 14 7.50 -2.85 16.71
N GLY A 15 8.53 -3.59 16.29
CA GLY A 15 8.71 -5.02 16.58
C GLY A 15 7.84 -5.98 15.76
N ALA A 16 6.88 -5.48 14.98
CA ALA A 16 6.10 -6.29 14.05
C ALA A 16 7.00 -6.90 12.96
N LYS A 17 6.53 -7.99 12.34
CA LYS A 17 7.18 -8.51 11.13
C LYS A 17 6.80 -7.65 9.92
N GLY A 18 7.72 -7.39 9.00
CA GLY A 18 7.45 -6.61 7.78
C GLY A 18 6.23 -7.11 6.98
N ARG A 19 6.02 -8.44 6.91
CA ARG A 19 4.82 -9.03 6.26
C ARG A 19 3.48 -8.63 6.89
N SER A 20 3.49 -8.16 8.14
CA SER A 20 2.31 -7.76 8.90
C SER A 20 1.96 -6.28 8.76
N VAL A 21 2.86 -5.45 8.24
CA VAL A 21 2.72 -3.98 8.15
C VAL A 21 1.38 -3.59 7.54
N CYS A 22 1.07 -4.05 6.33
CA CYS A 22 -0.17 -3.68 5.64
C CYS A 22 -1.43 -4.07 6.43
N LYS A 23 -1.40 -5.17 7.21
CA LYS A 23 -2.53 -5.59 8.04
C LYS A 23 -2.72 -4.62 9.22
N ILE A 24 -1.62 -4.15 9.81
CA ILE A 24 -1.62 -3.22 10.94
C ILE A 24 -2.04 -1.82 10.46
N CYS A 25 -1.42 -1.29 9.41
CA CYS A 25 -1.72 0.04 8.88
C CYS A 25 -3.18 0.16 8.42
N LYS A 26 -3.70 -0.82 7.66
CA LYS A 26 -5.10 -0.82 7.23
C LYS A 26 -6.08 -0.82 8.41
N ARG A 27 -5.72 -1.47 9.52
CA ARG A 27 -6.54 -1.46 10.74
C ARG A 27 -6.54 -0.08 11.38
N ILE A 28 -5.37 0.56 11.53
CA ILE A 28 -5.26 1.92 12.08
C ILE A 28 -6.07 2.91 11.23
N MET A 29 -5.88 2.89 9.91
CA MET A 29 -6.60 3.77 8.97
C MET A 29 -8.12 3.60 9.10
N LEU A 30 -8.59 2.36 9.20
CA LEU A 30 -10.02 2.09 9.35
C LEU A 30 -10.56 2.54 10.71
N GLU A 31 -9.83 2.33 11.80
CA GLU A 31 -10.19 2.83 13.13
C GLU A 31 -10.33 4.36 13.12
N LYS A 32 -9.35 5.06 12.53
CA LYS A 32 -9.33 6.52 12.44
C LYS A 32 -10.41 7.08 11.51
N ALA A 33 -10.64 6.44 10.37
CA ALA A 33 -11.71 6.84 9.48
C ALA A 33 -13.08 6.72 10.15
N LEU A 34 -13.29 5.66 10.95
CA LEU A 34 -14.54 5.43 11.69
C LEU A 34 -14.72 6.33 12.91
N GLU A 35 -13.67 6.96 13.44
CA GLU A 35 -13.79 8.02 14.46
C GLU A 35 -14.48 9.26 13.91
N VAL A 36 -14.38 9.48 12.60
CA VAL A 36 -14.86 10.68 11.92
C VAL A 36 -16.12 10.40 11.11
N HIS A 37 -16.18 9.25 10.45
CA HIS A 37 -17.23 8.91 9.51
C HIS A 37 -17.81 7.53 9.83
N PRO A 38 -19.12 7.41 10.09
CA PRO A 38 -19.76 6.12 10.37
C PRO A 38 -19.88 5.22 9.14
N VAL A 39 -19.70 5.77 7.93
CA VAL A 39 -19.77 5.05 6.67
C VAL A 39 -18.48 5.27 5.88
N ILE A 40 -17.83 4.18 5.47
CA ILE A 40 -16.59 4.19 4.70
C ILE A 40 -16.84 3.57 3.33
N ALA A 41 -16.49 4.28 2.26
CA ALA A 41 -16.47 3.72 0.91
C ALA A 41 -15.08 3.16 0.60
N THR A 42 -15.01 1.96 0.01
CA THR A 42 -13.76 1.39 -0.53
C THR A 42 -13.86 1.20 -2.04
N GLY A 43 -12.73 1.36 -2.72
CA GLY A 43 -12.59 1.13 -4.17
C GLY A 43 -12.37 -0.33 -4.55
N ASP A 44 -12.95 -1.28 -3.77
CA ASP A 44 -12.86 -2.70 -4.11
C ASP A 44 -13.62 -2.95 -5.43
N SER A 45 -12.97 -3.61 -6.38
CA SER A 45 -13.48 -3.95 -7.71
C SER A 45 -13.97 -5.41 -7.77
N GLY A 46 -14.57 -5.79 -8.89
CA GLY A 46 -14.96 -7.18 -9.18
C GLY A 46 -13.79 -8.17 -9.22
N MET A 47 -12.56 -7.69 -9.34
CA MET A 47 -11.34 -8.51 -9.35
C MET A 47 -10.73 -8.71 -7.97
N ASP A 48 -11.20 -7.96 -6.95
CA ASP A 48 -10.72 -8.12 -5.59
C ASP A 48 -11.28 -9.39 -4.94
N SER A 49 -10.46 -10.06 -4.13
CA SER A 49 -10.85 -11.31 -3.44
C SER A 49 -12.10 -11.18 -2.55
N ILE A 50 -12.45 -9.94 -2.17
CA ILE A 50 -13.63 -9.62 -1.36
C ILE A 50 -14.92 -9.67 -2.18
N ALA A 51 -14.86 -9.51 -3.50
CA ALA A 51 -16.01 -9.53 -4.39
C ALA A 51 -16.72 -10.89 -4.34
N GLY A 52 -15.98 -12.00 -4.41
CA GLY A 52 -16.55 -13.35 -4.30
C GLY A 52 -17.35 -13.54 -3.00
N ALA A 53 -16.76 -13.17 -1.86
CA ALA A 53 -17.44 -13.25 -0.57
C ALA A 53 -18.70 -12.37 -0.50
N ALA A 54 -18.66 -11.17 -1.08
CA ALA A 54 -19.82 -10.28 -1.12
C ALA A 54 -20.94 -10.84 -2.02
N LEU A 55 -20.59 -11.40 -3.17
CA LEU A 55 -21.53 -12.03 -4.11
C LEU A 55 -22.18 -13.29 -3.51
N ASP A 56 -21.44 -14.08 -2.73
CA ASP A 56 -21.99 -15.27 -2.07
C ASP A 56 -23.03 -14.89 -1.00
N VAL A 57 -22.76 -13.86 -0.21
CA VAL A 57 -23.75 -13.31 0.75
C VAL A 57 -24.96 -12.77 0.00
N TRP A 58 -24.76 -12.06 -1.10
CA TRP A 58 -25.86 -11.56 -1.91
C TRP A 58 -26.76 -12.68 -2.41
N LYS A 59 -26.18 -13.77 -2.94
CA LYS A 59 -26.95 -14.94 -3.39
C LYS A 59 -27.74 -15.60 -2.27
N ARG A 60 -27.21 -15.61 -1.04
CA ARG A 60 -27.85 -16.25 0.13
C ARG A 60 -28.91 -15.38 0.79
N GLU A 61 -28.67 -14.08 0.89
CA GLU A 61 -29.43 -13.16 1.77
C GLU A 61 -30.15 -12.05 0.99
N GLY A 62 -29.94 -11.93 -0.32
CA GLY A 62 -30.56 -10.90 -1.16
C GLY A 62 -30.00 -9.50 -0.96
N THR A 63 -29.05 -9.30 -0.04
CA THR A 63 -28.39 -8.00 0.19
C THR A 63 -27.47 -7.67 -0.98
N PRO A 64 -27.62 -6.51 -1.66
CA PRO A 64 -26.73 -6.16 -2.76
C PRO A 64 -25.25 -6.13 -2.32
N PRO A 65 -24.31 -6.66 -3.12
CA PRO A 65 -22.89 -6.82 -2.75
C PRO A 65 -22.21 -5.50 -2.33
N GLU A 66 -22.69 -4.35 -2.81
CA GLU A 66 -22.21 -3.02 -2.42
C GLU A 66 -22.40 -2.74 -0.93
N PHE A 67 -23.45 -3.32 -0.33
CA PHE A 67 -23.87 -3.11 1.04
C PHE A 67 -23.56 -4.29 1.96
N VAL A 68 -23.02 -5.39 1.44
CA VAL A 68 -22.64 -6.55 2.24
C VAL A 68 -21.58 -6.16 3.27
N GLN A 69 -21.92 -6.33 4.54
CA GLN A 69 -21.00 -6.09 5.65
C GLN A 69 -20.21 -7.36 5.94
N ILE A 70 -18.91 -7.31 5.65
CA ILE A 70 -17.98 -8.38 6.03
C ILE A 70 -17.34 -7.95 7.35
N PRO A 71 -17.58 -8.67 8.46
CA PRO A 71 -17.18 -8.23 9.79
C PRO A 71 -15.68 -7.93 9.87
N LYS A 72 -15.36 -6.68 10.17
CA LYS A 72 -14.02 -6.24 10.57
C LYS A 72 -14.13 -5.70 11.98
N LYS A 73 -13.26 -6.15 12.89
CA LYS A 73 -13.32 -5.78 14.32
C LYS A 73 -13.56 -4.27 14.56
N PRO A 74 -12.82 -3.33 13.92
CA PRO A 74 -13.07 -1.89 14.10
C PRO A 74 -14.46 -1.42 13.65
N VAL A 75 -15.02 -2.02 12.59
CA VAL A 75 -16.35 -1.68 12.06
C VAL A 75 -17.42 -2.13 13.04
N VAL A 76 -17.31 -3.35 13.57
CA VAL A 76 -18.25 -3.89 14.55
C VAL A 76 -18.22 -3.10 15.86
N GLU A 77 -17.03 -2.86 16.41
CA GLU A 77 -16.87 -2.15 17.69
C GLU A 77 -17.41 -0.71 17.65
N ARG A 78 -17.39 -0.07 16.48
CA ARG A 78 -17.82 1.33 16.29
C ARG A 78 -19.19 1.46 15.65
N GLY A 79 -19.90 0.36 15.36
CA GLY A 79 -21.17 0.39 14.65
C GLY A 79 -21.08 1.01 13.24
N GLY A 80 -19.89 0.94 12.63
CA GLY A 80 -19.63 1.51 11.31
C GLY A 80 -20.19 0.66 10.17
N ARG A 81 -20.16 1.21 8.95
CA ARG A 81 -20.53 0.51 7.72
C ARG A 81 -19.49 0.69 6.64
N VAL A 82 -19.27 -0.34 5.84
CA VAL A 82 -18.42 -0.29 4.64
C VAL A 82 -19.30 -0.45 3.40
N ILE A 83 -19.15 0.45 2.44
CA ILE A 83 -19.81 0.36 1.13
C ILE A 83 -18.78 0.16 0.02
N ARG A 84 -19.13 -0.60 -1.03
CA ARG A 84 -18.22 -0.95 -2.15
C ARG A 84 -18.88 -0.66 -3.50
N PRO A 85 -18.88 0.60 -3.96
CA PRO A 85 -19.63 0.99 -5.16
C PRO A 85 -19.16 0.29 -6.44
N LEU A 86 -17.89 -0.13 -6.50
CA LEU A 86 -17.25 -0.67 -7.71
C LEU A 86 -17.18 -2.20 -7.71
N ILE A 87 -17.79 -2.89 -6.73
CA ILE A 87 -17.57 -4.32 -6.45
C ILE A 87 -18.00 -5.26 -7.58
N ARG A 88 -18.78 -4.78 -8.55
CA ARG A 88 -19.23 -5.54 -9.72
C ARG A 88 -18.48 -5.19 -11.00
N ILE A 89 -17.61 -4.19 -10.96
CA ILE A 89 -16.97 -3.60 -12.13
C ILE A 89 -15.57 -4.18 -12.25
N HIS A 90 -15.17 -4.60 -13.46
CA HIS A 90 -13.80 -5.02 -13.73
C HIS A 90 -12.84 -3.84 -13.62
N GLU A 91 -11.58 -4.07 -13.22
CA GLU A 91 -10.59 -2.99 -13.06
C GLU A 91 -10.39 -2.17 -14.34
N ASP A 92 -10.28 -2.82 -15.50
CA ASP A 92 -10.22 -2.15 -16.81
C ASP A 92 -11.41 -1.21 -17.07
N ASP A 93 -12.62 -1.57 -16.63
CA ASP A 93 -13.79 -0.73 -16.81
C ASP A 93 -13.79 0.44 -15.82
N VAL A 94 -13.22 0.26 -14.62
CA VAL A 94 -12.98 1.39 -13.68
C VAL A 94 -12.04 2.41 -14.31
N GLU A 95 -10.98 1.96 -14.98
CA GLU A 95 -10.05 2.85 -15.69
C GLU A 95 -10.74 3.58 -16.85
N ARG A 96 -11.53 2.87 -17.67
CA ARG A 96 -12.33 3.50 -18.75
C ARG A 96 -13.35 4.51 -18.24
N ILE A 97 -14.00 4.23 -17.11
CA ILE A 97 -14.93 5.18 -16.48
C ILE A 97 -14.18 6.43 -16.03
N ALA A 98 -12.99 6.27 -15.43
CA ALA A 98 -12.18 7.41 -15.03
C ALA A 98 -11.75 8.26 -16.23
N GLU A 99 -11.34 7.63 -17.34
CA GLU A 99 -11.02 8.32 -18.59
C GLU A 99 -12.24 9.03 -19.20
N ALA A 100 -13.38 8.36 -19.28
CA ALA A 100 -14.62 8.93 -19.83
C ALA A 100 -15.14 10.12 -19.02
N LEU A 101 -14.83 10.16 -17.72
CA LEU A 101 -15.17 11.26 -16.81
C LEU A 101 -14.06 12.31 -16.68
N ASP A 102 -12.99 12.20 -17.48
CA ASP A 102 -11.81 13.09 -17.44
C ASP A 102 -11.23 13.25 -16.02
N LEU A 103 -11.21 12.15 -15.25
CA LEU A 103 -10.71 12.15 -13.88
C LEU A 103 -9.17 12.15 -13.87
N PRO A 104 -8.52 13.12 -13.21
CA PRO A 104 -7.06 13.17 -13.16
C PRO A 104 -6.50 12.07 -12.25
N VAL A 105 -6.00 10.99 -12.84
CA VAL A 105 -5.33 9.90 -12.11
C VAL A 105 -3.84 10.18 -11.99
N ARG A 106 -3.38 10.54 -10.78
CA ARG A 106 -1.95 10.72 -10.49
C ARG A 106 -1.33 9.39 -10.07
N ARG A 107 -0.24 9.00 -10.73
CA ARG A 107 0.52 7.78 -10.41
C ARG A 107 1.92 8.16 -9.89
N VAL A 108 2.35 7.48 -8.84
CA VAL A 108 3.69 7.61 -8.26
C VAL A 108 4.72 6.92 -9.16
N GLY A 109 4.32 5.85 -9.86
CA GLY A 109 5.20 5.03 -10.70
C GLY A 109 5.88 3.88 -9.93
N GLU A 110 5.39 3.58 -8.73
CA GLU A 110 5.80 2.40 -7.97
C GLU A 110 5.30 1.12 -8.63
N LEU A 111 6.08 0.05 -8.49
CA LEU A 111 5.67 -1.29 -8.87
C LEU A 111 4.78 -1.95 -7.78
N GLY A 112 4.92 -1.50 -6.53
CA GLY A 112 4.17 -2.01 -5.38
C GLY A 112 4.67 -3.33 -4.81
N ASP A 113 3.89 -3.92 -3.89
CA ASP A 113 4.15 -5.27 -3.37
C ASP A 113 3.68 -6.32 -4.39
N LEU A 114 4.63 -6.89 -5.15
CA LEU A 114 4.39 -7.90 -6.19
C LEU A 114 3.52 -9.10 -5.76
N ARG A 115 3.37 -9.35 -4.46
CA ARG A 115 2.49 -10.40 -3.91
C ARG A 115 1.02 -10.02 -3.84
N ARG A 116 0.68 -8.74 -3.92
CA ARG A 116 -0.65 -8.19 -3.58
C ARG A 116 -1.25 -7.32 -4.69
N GLY A 117 -0.70 -7.45 -5.90
CA GLY A 117 -1.06 -6.63 -7.07
C GLY A 117 -0.32 -5.30 -7.11
N TRP A 118 -0.58 -4.52 -8.15
CA TRP A 118 -0.02 -3.19 -8.30
C TRP A 118 -0.62 -2.24 -7.25
N ARG A 119 0.25 -1.64 -6.43
CA ARG A 119 -0.14 -0.70 -5.38
C ARG A 119 0.92 0.36 -5.22
N GLU A 120 0.51 1.61 -5.25
CA GLU A 120 1.41 2.74 -5.18
C GLU A 120 1.20 3.54 -3.89
N GLY A 121 2.24 4.21 -3.42
CA GLY A 121 2.17 5.25 -2.39
C GLY A 121 2.45 4.80 -0.97
N CYS A 122 2.73 3.52 -0.71
CA CYS A 122 3.10 3.04 0.63
C CYS A 122 4.53 2.51 0.66
N PRO A 123 5.52 3.25 1.21
CA PRO A 123 6.91 2.80 1.25
C PRO A 123 7.08 1.54 2.14
N LEU A 124 6.30 1.43 3.21
CA LEU A 124 6.42 0.34 4.19
C LEU A 124 6.04 -1.04 3.61
N GLN A 125 5.33 -1.09 2.48
CA GLN A 125 5.05 -2.35 1.78
C GLN A 125 6.31 -3.00 1.19
N HIS A 126 7.42 -2.25 1.13
CA HIS A 126 8.69 -2.71 0.62
C HIS A 126 9.63 -3.26 1.71
N LEU A 127 9.21 -3.29 2.97
CA LEU A 127 9.95 -4.01 4.00
C LEU A 127 9.99 -5.51 3.69
N ASP A 128 11.13 -6.13 4.00
CA ASP A 128 11.27 -7.56 3.85
C ASP A 128 10.31 -8.31 4.80
N PRO A 129 9.82 -9.49 4.41
CA PRO A 129 8.73 -10.14 5.14
C PRO A 129 9.04 -10.47 6.60
N ASP A 130 10.30 -10.79 6.90
CA ASP A 130 10.71 -11.35 8.19
C ASP A 130 11.51 -10.37 9.06
N VAL A 131 11.73 -9.14 8.60
CA VAL A 131 12.40 -8.12 9.42
C VAL A 131 11.51 -7.68 10.57
N ARG A 132 12.15 -7.31 11.67
CA ARG A 132 11.49 -6.61 12.77
C ARG A 132 11.48 -5.13 12.45
N VAL A 133 10.29 -4.55 12.37
CA VAL A 133 10.15 -3.13 12.05
C VAL A 133 10.67 -2.29 13.22
N THR A 134 11.47 -1.30 12.88
CA THR A 134 11.91 -0.22 13.77
C THR A 134 11.65 1.12 13.09
N ARG A 135 11.68 2.23 13.85
CA ARG A 135 11.59 3.59 13.29
C ARG A 135 12.63 3.82 12.20
N GLU A 136 13.87 3.45 12.46
CA GLU A 136 14.98 3.62 11.51
C GLU A 136 14.70 2.82 10.22
N LEU A 137 14.14 1.62 10.32
CA LEU A 137 13.77 0.85 9.13
C LEU A 137 12.60 1.46 8.35
N MET A 138 11.65 2.11 9.03
CA MET A 138 10.54 2.82 8.38
C MET A 138 11.05 4.03 7.59
N ASP A 139 12.00 4.78 8.16
CA ASP A 139 12.62 5.92 7.49
C ASP A 139 13.49 5.43 6.31
N ARG A 140 14.35 4.44 6.55
CA ARG A 140 15.25 3.91 5.50
C ARG A 140 14.52 3.31 4.31
N VAL A 141 13.43 2.57 4.53
CA VAL A 141 12.69 2.00 3.39
C VAL A 141 12.02 3.08 2.53
N TRP A 142 11.62 4.20 3.15
CA TRP A 142 11.09 5.36 2.42
C TRP A 142 12.19 6.03 1.59
N GLU A 143 13.32 6.38 2.21
CA GLU A 143 14.45 7.02 1.51
C GLU A 143 14.92 6.21 0.30
N VAL A 144 15.12 4.91 0.50
CA VAL A 144 15.58 3.99 -0.54
C VAL A 144 14.59 3.93 -1.71
N ASN A 145 13.29 3.83 -1.44
CA ASN A 145 12.30 3.74 -2.51
C ASN A 145 12.07 5.09 -3.19
N VAL A 146 12.13 6.22 -2.49
CA VAL A 146 12.05 7.56 -3.11
C VAL A 146 13.19 7.76 -4.10
N GLU A 147 14.42 7.44 -3.68
CA GLU A 147 15.58 7.59 -4.56
C GLU A 147 15.49 6.64 -5.77
N ALA A 148 15.11 5.39 -5.51
CA ALA A 148 14.91 4.42 -6.59
C ALA A 148 13.84 4.89 -7.58
N LEU A 149 12.75 5.51 -7.11
CA LEU A 149 11.67 6.04 -7.94
C LEU A 149 12.13 7.19 -8.81
N ILE A 150 12.92 8.12 -8.28
CA ILE A 150 13.49 9.23 -9.07
C ILE A 150 14.28 8.66 -10.24
N ARG A 151 15.19 7.71 -9.98
CA ARG A 151 15.98 7.07 -11.03
C ARG A 151 15.12 6.25 -11.99
N ALA A 152 14.12 5.53 -11.49
CA ALA A 152 13.24 4.71 -12.31
C ALA A 152 12.43 5.54 -13.32
N ARG A 153 11.99 6.74 -12.92
CA ARG A 153 11.30 7.69 -13.80
C ARG A 153 12.18 8.14 -14.97
N GLU A 154 13.44 8.46 -14.72
CA GLU A 154 14.40 8.81 -15.79
C GLU A 154 14.59 7.67 -16.80
N LEU A 155 14.48 6.43 -16.33
CA LEU A 155 14.65 5.22 -17.12
C LEU A 155 13.35 4.73 -17.78
N GLY A 156 12.21 5.40 -17.54
CA GLY A 156 10.91 4.99 -18.05
C GLY A 156 10.41 3.64 -17.51
N VAL A 157 10.87 3.23 -16.33
CA VAL A 157 10.45 1.96 -15.69
C VAL A 157 9.77 2.23 -14.35
N ARG A 158 8.94 1.27 -13.92
CA ARG A 158 8.47 1.21 -12.53
C ARG A 158 9.49 0.46 -11.68
N VAL A 159 9.50 0.73 -10.38
CA VAL A 159 10.43 0.08 -9.44
C VAL A 159 9.78 -0.27 -8.11
N ALA A 160 10.28 -1.33 -7.48
CA ALA A 160 10.15 -1.58 -6.05
C ALA A 160 11.47 -2.10 -5.50
N VAL A 161 11.94 -1.55 -4.38
CA VAL A 161 13.18 -2.00 -3.72
C VAL A 161 12.84 -2.57 -2.36
N LYS A 162 13.01 -3.89 -2.19
CA LYS A 162 12.81 -4.52 -0.89
C LYS A 162 13.97 -4.18 0.06
N TRP A 163 13.64 -3.85 1.30
CA TRP A 163 14.62 -3.43 2.31
C TRP A 163 14.56 -4.31 3.56
N PRO A 164 15.70 -4.75 4.13
CA PRO A 164 17.09 -4.40 3.82
C PRO A 164 17.79 -5.33 2.82
N SER A 165 17.12 -6.33 2.23
CA SER A 165 17.74 -7.25 1.26
C SER A 165 18.19 -6.59 -0.05
N MET A 166 17.78 -5.35 -0.30
CA MET A 166 18.08 -4.57 -1.51
C MET A 166 17.64 -5.25 -2.82
N ARG A 167 16.63 -6.12 -2.76
CA ARG A 167 16.12 -6.76 -3.98
C ARG A 167 15.34 -5.74 -4.79
N VAL A 168 15.84 -5.42 -5.98
CA VAL A 168 15.25 -4.46 -6.90
C VAL A 168 14.42 -5.18 -7.96
N PHE A 169 13.16 -4.75 -8.09
CA PHE A 169 12.23 -5.21 -9.10
C PHE A 169 11.88 -4.06 -10.03
N THR A 170 11.75 -4.32 -11.32
CA THR A 170 11.32 -3.33 -12.31
C THR A 170 10.19 -3.86 -13.17
N SER A 171 9.36 -2.95 -13.70
CA SER A 171 8.41 -3.26 -14.76
C SER A 171 8.50 -2.18 -15.85
N PRO A 172 8.77 -2.55 -17.12
CA PRO A 172 9.13 -3.90 -17.58
C PRO A 172 10.43 -4.42 -16.94
N GLU A 173 10.65 -5.72 -17.01
CA GLU A 173 11.87 -6.32 -16.46
C GLU A 173 13.09 -5.84 -17.27
N SER A 174 14.08 -5.22 -16.59
CA SER A 174 15.29 -4.72 -17.24
C SER A 174 16.50 -4.86 -16.33
N ALA A 175 17.45 -5.72 -16.71
CA ALA A 175 18.70 -5.90 -15.98
C ALA A 175 19.54 -4.61 -15.93
N ALA A 176 19.57 -3.86 -17.03
CA ALA A 176 20.27 -2.57 -17.10
C ALA A 176 19.66 -1.53 -16.16
N ALA A 177 18.32 -1.45 -16.11
CA ALA A 177 17.64 -0.54 -15.20
C ALA A 177 17.86 -0.94 -13.74
N ARG A 178 17.72 -2.24 -13.41
CA ARG A 178 18.03 -2.77 -12.07
C ARG A 178 19.44 -2.39 -11.63
N ARG A 179 20.45 -2.59 -12.49
CA ARG A 179 21.84 -2.25 -12.17
C ARG A 179 22.00 -0.76 -11.84
N ARG A 180 21.49 0.13 -12.69
CA ARG A 180 21.57 1.59 -12.47
C ARG A 180 20.87 2.05 -11.20
N ILE A 181 19.71 1.46 -10.89
CA ILE A 181 18.97 1.74 -9.66
C ILE A 181 19.76 1.23 -8.45
N CYS A 182 20.28 0.00 -8.49
CA CYS A 182 21.13 -0.54 -7.42
C CYS A 182 22.35 0.35 -7.16
N GLU A 183 23.06 0.76 -8.22
CA GLU A 183 24.22 1.66 -8.10
C GLU A 183 23.84 2.97 -7.41
N THR A 184 22.70 3.57 -7.80
CA THR A 184 22.22 4.84 -7.20
C THR A 184 21.89 4.66 -5.71
N VAL A 185 21.12 3.62 -5.37
CA VAL A 185 20.71 3.34 -3.98
C VAL A 185 21.92 2.97 -3.11
N LEU A 186 22.85 2.15 -3.63
CA LEU A 186 24.07 1.76 -2.92
C LEU A 186 24.99 2.95 -2.68
N LEU A 187 25.22 3.78 -3.69
CA LEU A 187 26.07 4.98 -3.54
C LEU A 187 25.54 5.85 -2.42
N ARG A 188 24.23 6.15 -2.39
CA ARG A 188 23.62 6.93 -1.30
C ARG A 188 23.76 6.26 0.06
N ALA A 189 23.46 4.97 0.16
CA ALA A 189 23.57 4.22 1.41
C ALA A 189 25.00 4.17 1.97
N LEU A 190 26.01 4.32 1.11
CA LEU A 190 27.42 4.35 1.49
C LEU A 190 27.94 5.77 1.78
N THR A 191 27.38 6.81 1.14
CA THR A 191 27.83 8.20 1.30
C THR A 191 27.15 8.93 2.44
N GLU A 192 25.98 8.46 2.90
CA GLU A 192 25.33 9.04 4.07
C GLU A 192 26.02 8.55 5.35
N PRO A 193 26.48 9.45 6.24
CA PRO A 193 27.02 9.03 7.52
C PRO A 193 25.94 8.22 8.24
N ARG A 194 26.30 7.00 8.67
CA ARG A 194 25.47 6.25 9.61
C ARG A 194 25.28 7.16 10.80
N GLY A 195 24.08 7.71 10.97
CA GLY A 195 23.74 8.56 12.10
C GLY A 195 24.30 7.92 13.35
N GLY A 196 25.24 8.64 13.98
CA GLY A 196 26.00 8.11 15.09
C GLY A 196 25.04 7.62 16.17
N THR A 197 25.35 6.45 16.71
CA THR A 197 25.04 6.15 18.10
C THR A 197 25.62 7.29 18.95
N THR A 198 24.81 8.28 19.27
CA THR A 198 25.05 9.11 20.44
C THR A 198 24.74 8.26 21.67
N GLU A 199 25.82 7.81 22.28
CA GLU A 199 26.05 7.42 23.69
C GLU A 199 25.07 6.48 24.39
#